data_AF-A0A6I5HMC0-F1
#
_entry.id   AF-A0A6I5HMC0-F1
#
_cell.length_a   1.000
_cell.length_b   1.000
_cell.length_c   1.000
_cell.angle_alpha   90.00
_cell.angle_beta   90.00
_cell.angle_gamma   90.00
#
_symmetry.space_group_name_H-M   'P 1'
#
loop_
_entity.id
_entity.type
_entity.pdbx_description
1 polymer ?
#
loop_
_entity_poly.entity_id
_entity_poly.type
_entity_poly.pdbx_seq_one_letter_code
_entity_poly.pdbx_strand_id
1 'polypeptide(L)'
;MRDVKEVYRDSEEELAVLSGGPVERVSGTQPVGLRLDDRMLTLRSQVTDLLCSWAGLVVSERGLPPVPGTEVPTLLRFLAGHVRWLAEHPAAQDLDAELTALLESARSLLGPRSYEVSLGLCCHSGCTARLHATLSGTRDSVYSQVACDAGHTVPPREWLLLSGRTRQDTDRTGGGA
;
A
#
# COMPACT_ATOMS: atom_id res chain seq x y z
N MET A 1 -19.58 11.54 -13.91
CA MET A 1 -18.71 12.53 -13.24
C MET A 1 -18.83 12.25 -11.75
N ARG A 2 -17.85 11.57 -11.15
CA ARG A 2 -17.91 11.14 -9.74
C ARG A 2 -17.75 12.35 -8.83
N ASP A 3 -18.48 12.37 -7.72
CA ASP A 3 -18.54 13.50 -6.79
C ASP A 3 -17.23 13.58 -5.98
N VAL A 4 -16.54 14.72 -6.08
CA VAL A 4 -15.25 14.97 -5.43
C VAL A 4 -15.34 14.86 -3.90
N LYS A 5 -16.52 15.08 -3.30
CA LYS A 5 -16.70 14.92 -1.85
C LYS A 5 -16.67 13.47 -1.41
N GLU A 6 -17.02 12.54 -2.30
CA GLU A 6 -17.02 11.12 -2.00
C GLU A 6 -15.58 10.58 -1.95
N VAL A 7 -14.72 11.05 -2.86
CA VAL A 7 -13.28 10.72 -2.89
C VAL A 7 -12.54 11.25 -1.65
N TYR A 8 -12.93 12.42 -1.12
CA TYR A 8 -12.30 13.01 0.06
C TYR A 8 -12.69 12.30 1.36
N ARG A 9 -13.91 11.76 1.45
CA ARG A 9 -14.40 11.03 2.63
C ARG A 9 -13.75 9.65 2.77
N ASP A 10 -13.56 8.94 1.65
CA ASP A 10 -12.83 7.67 1.64
C ASP A 10 -11.35 7.86 2.05
N SER A 11 -10.77 9.03 1.73
CA SER A 11 -9.39 9.38 2.09
C SER A 11 -9.20 9.68 3.58
N GLU A 12 -10.21 10.24 4.26
CA GLU A 12 -10.17 10.48 5.71
C GLU A 12 -10.23 9.18 6.52
N GLU A 13 -11.00 8.18 6.07
CA GLU A 13 -11.06 6.87 6.72
C GLU A 13 -9.74 6.09 6.56
N GLU A 14 -9.10 6.15 5.39
CA GLU A 14 -7.77 5.53 5.17
C GLU A 14 -6.68 6.17 6.05
N LEU A 15 -6.72 7.49 6.27
CA LEU A 15 -5.75 8.20 7.11
C LEU A 15 -5.98 7.99 8.62
N ALA A 16 -7.24 7.81 9.05
CA ALA A 16 -7.57 7.52 10.43
C ALA A 16 -7.10 6.12 10.88
N VAL A 17 -7.14 5.13 9.98
CA VAL A 17 -6.65 3.75 10.23
C VAL A 17 -5.14 3.72 10.51
N LEU A 18 -4.37 4.63 9.90
CA LEU A 18 -2.92 4.73 10.13
C LEU A 18 -2.55 5.32 11.50
N SER A 19 -3.52 5.88 12.22
CA SER A 19 -3.29 6.70 13.41
C SER A 19 -3.60 6.02 14.75
N GLY A 20 -3.95 4.73 14.80
CA GLY A 20 -4.46 4.10 16.04
C GLY A 20 -3.97 2.68 16.36
N GLY A 21 -3.11 2.55 17.38
CA GLY A 21 -3.00 1.32 18.19
C GLY A 21 -1.60 1.05 18.79
N PRO A 22 -1.46 0.82 20.11
CA PRO A 22 -0.16 0.54 20.73
C PRO A 22 0.35 -0.84 20.33
N VAL A 23 1.60 -0.90 19.85
CA VAL A 23 2.26 -2.14 19.44
C VAL A 23 2.76 -2.89 20.67
N GLU A 24 2.10 -4.00 21.00
CA GLU A 24 2.59 -4.98 21.95
C GLU A 24 3.90 -5.59 21.45
N ARG A 25 4.94 -5.51 22.28
CA ARG A 25 6.28 -6.04 21.99
C ARG A 25 6.30 -7.56 22.16
N VAL A 26 6.43 -8.29 21.05
CA VAL A 26 6.84 -9.70 21.08
C VAL A 26 8.30 -9.78 20.65
N SER A 27 9.14 -10.22 21.58
CA SER A 27 10.59 -10.32 21.42
C SER A 27 10.95 -11.55 20.57
N GLY A 28 11.72 -11.35 19.49
CA GLY A 28 12.47 -12.44 18.85
C GLY A 28 12.63 -12.36 17.32
N THR A 29 13.87 -12.12 16.90
CA THR A 29 14.54 -12.57 15.64
C THR A 29 14.59 -11.61 14.41
N GLN A 30 15.81 -11.09 14.17
CA GLN A 30 16.41 -10.40 12.99
C GLN A 30 15.93 -8.99 12.53
N PRO A 31 16.86 -8.13 12.01
CA PRO A 31 16.65 -6.69 11.87
C PRO A 31 15.95 -6.33 10.55
N VAL A 32 14.66 -6.68 10.45
CA VAL A 32 13.76 -6.15 9.42
C VAL A 32 13.13 -4.82 9.85
N GLY A 33 13.08 -4.53 11.16
CA GLY A 33 12.45 -3.31 11.73
C GLY A 33 13.13 -2.01 11.29
N LEU A 34 14.45 -1.91 11.42
CA LEU A 34 15.19 -0.66 11.17
C LEU A 34 15.05 -0.12 9.73
N ARG A 35 14.85 -1.00 8.72
CA ARG A 35 14.65 -0.57 7.33
C ARG A 35 13.21 -0.18 7.01
N LEU A 36 12.25 -0.77 7.71
CA LEU A 36 10.85 -0.36 7.61
C LEU A 36 10.67 1.02 8.27
N ASP A 37 11.31 1.22 9.44
CA ASP A 37 11.30 2.49 10.17
C ASP A 37 11.88 3.62 9.31
N ASP A 38 13.02 3.40 8.64
CA ASP A 38 13.66 4.39 7.76
C ASP A 38 12.77 4.77 6.55
N ARG A 39 12.15 3.77 5.90
CA ARG A 39 11.22 4.03 4.78
C ARG A 39 9.95 4.75 5.24
N MET A 40 9.44 4.40 6.42
CA MET A 40 8.28 5.04 7.02
C MET A 40 8.56 6.51 7.38
N LEU A 41 9.72 6.77 8.01
CA LEU A 41 10.18 8.11 8.33
C LEU A 41 10.38 8.95 7.07
N THR A 42 10.99 8.35 6.03
CA THR A 42 11.16 8.98 4.72
C THR A 42 9.82 9.36 4.11
N LEU A 43 8.85 8.45 4.10
CA LEU A 43 7.50 8.71 3.60
C LEU A 43 6.83 9.85 4.38
N ARG A 44 6.93 9.82 5.72
CA ARG A 44 6.36 10.89 6.57
C ARG A 44 7.00 12.25 6.28
N SER A 45 8.31 12.31 6.03
CA SER A 45 8.98 13.55 5.62
C SER A 45 8.44 14.04 4.29
N GLN A 46 8.39 13.18 3.27
CA GLN A 46 7.89 13.53 1.94
C GLN A 46 6.45 14.05 1.98
N VAL A 47 5.58 13.39 2.76
CA VAL A 47 4.20 13.86 3.00
C VAL A 47 4.21 15.26 3.60
N THR A 48 5.02 15.47 4.64
CA THR A 48 5.08 16.76 5.34
C THR A 48 5.62 17.87 4.44
N ASP A 49 6.68 17.59 3.67
CA ASP A 49 7.33 18.54 2.76
C ASP A 49 6.39 18.94 1.62
N LEU A 50 5.70 17.97 1.02
CA LEU A 50 4.70 18.21 -0.01
C LEU A 50 3.57 19.11 0.51
N LEU A 51 2.98 18.75 1.64
CA LEU A 51 1.88 19.51 2.23
C LEU A 51 2.33 20.93 2.66
N CYS A 52 3.56 21.08 3.15
CA CYS A 52 4.15 22.39 3.45
C CYS A 52 4.32 23.24 2.19
N SER A 53 4.80 22.65 1.10
CA SER A 53 4.97 23.34 -0.19
C SER A 53 3.64 23.91 -0.70
N TRP A 54 2.60 23.07 -0.74
CA TRP A 54 1.27 23.49 -1.18
C TRP A 54 0.62 24.48 -0.23
N ALA A 55 0.80 24.31 1.09
CA ALA A 55 0.32 25.30 2.05
C ALA A 55 1.01 26.65 1.88
N GLY A 56 2.32 26.65 1.61
CA GLY A 56 3.11 27.85 1.30
C GLY A 56 2.62 28.56 0.03
N LEU A 57 2.32 27.80 -1.03
CA LEU A 57 1.75 28.35 -2.26
C LEU A 57 0.41 29.05 -1.99
N VAL A 58 -0.50 28.39 -1.28
CA VAL A 58 -1.80 28.98 -0.92
C VAL A 58 -1.63 30.24 -0.06
N VAL A 59 -0.74 30.21 0.94
CA VAL A 59 -0.44 31.36 1.80
C VAL A 59 0.09 32.53 1.00
N SER A 60 1.07 32.29 0.12
CA SER A 60 1.72 33.30 -0.71
C SER A 60 0.74 33.96 -1.68
N GLU A 61 0.01 33.15 -2.46
CA GLU A 61 -0.82 33.66 -3.54
C GLU A 61 -2.16 34.24 -3.07
N ARG A 62 -2.67 33.77 -1.94
CA ARG A 62 -3.92 34.30 -1.35
C ARG A 62 -3.69 35.37 -0.30
N GLY A 63 -2.43 35.67 0.06
CA GLY A 63 -2.08 36.66 1.07
C GLY A 63 -2.61 36.30 2.47
N LEU A 64 -2.57 35.02 2.83
CA LEU A 64 -3.06 34.53 4.12
C LEU A 64 -1.95 34.60 5.19
N PRO A 65 -2.32 34.57 6.48
CA PRO A 65 -1.32 34.35 7.53
C PRO A 65 -0.69 32.95 7.40
N PRO A 66 0.56 32.76 7.89
CA PRO A 66 1.22 31.47 7.90
C PRO A 66 0.40 30.40 8.64
N VAL A 67 0.50 29.16 8.20
CA VAL A 67 -0.12 28.01 8.89
C VAL A 67 0.55 27.83 10.26
N PRO A 68 -0.21 27.61 11.35
CA PRO A 68 0.33 27.59 12.72
C PRO A 68 1.21 26.38 13.07
N GLY A 69 1.43 25.44 12.14
CA GLY A 69 2.30 24.29 12.35
C GLY A 69 2.47 23.43 11.10
N THR A 70 3.46 22.53 11.14
CA THR A 70 3.83 21.61 10.05
C THR A 70 3.29 20.19 10.25
N GLU A 71 2.43 19.98 11.25
CA GLU A 71 1.81 18.68 11.48
C GLU A 71 0.85 18.34 10.33
N VAL A 72 0.97 17.10 9.81
CA VAL A 72 0.18 16.62 8.67
C VAL A 72 -1.33 16.88 8.82
N PRO A 73 -1.99 16.60 9.96
CA PRO A 73 -3.42 16.89 10.13
C PRO A 73 -3.77 18.37 10.07
N THR A 74 -2.85 19.24 10.50
CA THR A 74 -3.04 20.71 10.46
C THR A 74 -2.95 21.21 9.02
N LEU A 75 -1.94 20.74 8.27
CA LEU A 75 -1.76 21.10 6.87
C LEU A 75 -2.91 20.59 5.99
N LEU A 76 -3.35 19.34 6.19
CA LEU A 76 -4.49 18.79 5.46
C LEU A 76 -5.77 19.59 5.69
N ARG A 77 -6.08 19.95 6.95
CA ARG A 77 -7.26 20.76 7.27
C ARG A 77 -7.21 22.13 6.61
N PHE A 78 -6.02 22.76 6.61
CA PHE A 78 -5.81 24.04 5.94
C PHE A 78 -6.05 23.93 4.43
N LEU A 79 -5.43 22.95 3.77
CA LEU A 79 -5.57 22.72 2.33
C LEU A 79 -6.99 22.33 1.93
N ALA A 80 -7.68 21.51 2.72
CA ALA A 80 -9.07 21.13 2.49
C ALA A 80 -10.01 22.37 2.48
N GLY A 81 -9.75 23.35 3.34
CA GLY A 81 -10.46 24.64 3.32
C GLY A 81 -10.22 25.48 2.05
N HIS A 82 -9.25 25.08 1.22
CA HIS A 82 -8.83 25.78 0.00
C HIS A 82 -8.88 24.89 -1.24
N VAL A 83 -9.46 23.69 -1.15
CA VAL A 83 -9.49 22.70 -2.23
C VAL A 83 -10.11 23.24 -3.53
N ARG A 84 -11.14 24.07 -3.42
CA ARG A 84 -11.77 24.67 -4.61
C ARG A 84 -10.83 25.64 -5.31
N TRP A 85 -10.10 26.46 -4.55
CA TRP A 85 -9.12 27.39 -5.11
C TRP A 85 -7.95 26.61 -5.76
N LEU A 86 -7.47 25.57 -5.09
CA LEU A 86 -6.42 24.69 -5.63
C LEU A 86 -6.87 23.99 -6.92
N ALA A 87 -8.12 23.53 -7.00
CA ALA A 87 -8.66 22.89 -8.20
C ALA A 87 -8.81 23.85 -9.40
N GLU A 88 -8.94 25.16 -9.15
CA GLU A 88 -9.00 26.19 -10.18
C GLU A 88 -7.59 26.74 -10.53
N HIS A 89 -6.56 26.38 -9.75
CA HIS A 89 -5.19 26.87 -9.93
C HIS A 89 -4.51 26.22 -11.15
N PRO A 90 -3.65 26.93 -11.92
CA PRO A 90 -2.96 26.37 -13.08
C PRO A 90 -2.13 25.11 -12.78
N ALA A 91 -1.59 24.99 -11.57
CA ALA A 91 -0.81 23.83 -11.10
C ALA A 91 -1.66 22.71 -10.48
N ALA A 92 -3.00 22.72 -10.63
CA ALA A 92 -3.88 21.69 -10.07
C ALA A 92 -3.53 20.27 -10.54
N GLN A 93 -3.07 20.13 -11.79
CA GLN A 93 -2.63 18.85 -12.34
C GLN A 93 -1.36 18.32 -11.67
N ASP A 94 -0.43 19.21 -11.34
CA ASP A 94 0.80 18.85 -10.63
C ASP A 94 0.48 18.40 -9.20
N LEU A 95 -0.43 19.10 -8.52
CA LEU A 95 -0.92 18.70 -7.19
C LEU A 95 -1.52 17.29 -7.20
N ASP A 96 -2.39 17.01 -8.16
CA ASP A 96 -3.05 15.71 -8.28
C ASP A 96 -2.05 14.58 -8.56
N ALA A 97 -1.09 14.83 -9.47
CA ALA A 97 -0.04 13.87 -9.80
C ALA A 97 0.88 13.59 -8.59
N GLU A 98 1.31 14.63 -7.88
CA GLU A 98 2.19 14.51 -6.71
C GLU A 98 1.48 13.79 -5.55
N LEU A 99 0.23 14.13 -5.26
CA LEU A 99 -0.56 13.44 -4.23
C LEU A 99 -0.81 11.98 -4.60
N THR A 100 -1.13 11.70 -5.87
CA THR A 100 -1.36 10.33 -6.34
C THR A 100 -0.10 9.48 -6.18
N ALA A 101 1.05 9.96 -6.65
CA ALA A 101 2.32 9.24 -6.53
C ALA A 101 2.71 8.96 -5.07
N LEU A 102 2.45 9.91 -4.17
CA LEU A 102 2.71 9.77 -2.75
C LEU A 102 1.77 8.76 -2.09
N LEU A 103 0.47 8.79 -2.43
CA LEU A 103 -0.52 7.82 -1.95
C LEU A 103 -0.22 6.40 -2.45
N GLU A 104 0.21 6.24 -3.70
CA GLU A 104 0.66 4.95 -4.23
C GLU A 104 1.89 4.42 -3.48
N SER A 105 2.85 5.30 -3.18
CA SER A 105 4.02 4.95 -2.37
C SER A 105 3.64 4.52 -0.95
N ALA A 106 2.69 5.23 -0.33
CA ALA A 106 2.15 4.89 0.97
C ALA A 106 1.43 3.54 0.95
N ARG A 107 0.56 3.30 -0.04
CA ARG A 107 -0.14 2.02 -0.22
C ARG A 107 0.83 0.87 -0.49
N SER A 108 1.90 1.09 -1.24
CA SER A 108 2.94 0.07 -1.47
C SER A 108 3.68 -0.29 -0.17
N LEU A 109 3.91 0.68 0.71
CA LEU A 109 4.59 0.46 1.99
C LEU A 109 3.68 -0.14 3.08
N LEU A 110 2.42 0.31 3.13
CA LEU A 110 1.45 0.03 4.19
C LEU A 110 0.40 -1.04 3.82
N GLY A 111 0.19 -1.25 2.53
CA GLY A 111 -0.81 -2.17 2.01
C GLY A 111 -0.48 -3.63 2.32
N PRO A 112 -1.50 -4.50 2.30
CA PRO A 112 -1.32 -5.93 2.48
C PRO A 112 -0.37 -6.44 1.40
N ARG A 113 0.81 -6.93 1.79
CA ARG A 113 1.79 -7.46 0.84
C ARG A 113 1.17 -8.67 0.16
N SER A 114 0.92 -8.58 -1.14
CA SER A 114 0.61 -9.74 -1.97
C SER A 114 1.92 -10.43 -2.33
N TYR A 115 2.11 -11.67 -1.88
CA TYR A 115 3.26 -12.48 -2.29
C TYR A 115 2.79 -13.65 -3.15
N GLU A 116 3.53 -13.94 -4.20
CA GLU A 116 3.25 -15.04 -5.10
C GLU A 116 4.10 -16.25 -4.72
N VAL A 117 3.46 -17.42 -4.61
CA VAL A 117 4.10 -18.69 -4.28
C VAL A 117 3.85 -19.68 -5.40
N SER A 118 4.91 -20.21 -6.01
CA SER A 118 4.83 -21.28 -6.99
C SER A 118 4.40 -22.59 -6.31
N LEU A 119 3.31 -23.19 -6.79
CA LEU A 119 2.74 -24.44 -6.28
C LEU A 119 3.07 -25.66 -7.16
N GLY A 120 3.87 -25.48 -8.22
CA GLY A 120 4.28 -26.54 -9.15
C GLY A 120 3.52 -26.46 -10.46
N LEU A 121 3.17 -27.61 -11.05
CA LEU A 121 2.43 -27.66 -12.33
C LEU A 121 0.92 -27.57 -12.12
N CYS A 122 0.23 -27.06 -13.14
CA CYS A 122 -1.23 -27.01 -13.19
C CYS A 122 -1.85 -28.41 -13.02
N CYS A 123 -2.92 -28.50 -12.23
CA CYS A 123 -3.67 -29.74 -12.03
C CYS A 123 -4.65 -30.06 -13.18
N HIS A 124 -4.79 -29.17 -14.16
CA HIS A 124 -5.65 -29.38 -15.33
C HIS A 124 -4.99 -30.35 -16.32
N SER A 125 -5.74 -31.35 -16.80
CA SER A 125 -5.24 -32.37 -17.71
C SER A 125 -4.69 -31.76 -19.00
N GLY A 126 -3.44 -32.07 -19.34
CA GLY A 126 -2.78 -31.55 -20.54
C GLY A 126 -2.20 -30.15 -20.38
N CYS A 127 -2.32 -29.51 -19.21
CA CYS A 127 -1.69 -28.22 -18.93
C CYS A 127 -0.31 -28.42 -18.27
N THR A 128 0.73 -27.86 -18.88
CA THR A 128 2.10 -27.87 -18.33
C THR A 128 2.53 -26.51 -17.76
N ALA A 129 1.58 -25.56 -17.66
CA ALA A 129 1.85 -24.23 -17.10
C ALA A 129 2.11 -24.30 -15.60
N ARG A 130 2.91 -23.36 -15.08
CA ARG A 130 3.21 -23.28 -13.66
C ARG A 130 1.99 -22.72 -12.93
N LEU A 131 1.71 -23.27 -11.77
CA LEU A 131 0.62 -22.89 -10.88
C LEU A 131 1.17 -21.99 -9.79
N HIS A 132 0.50 -20.88 -9.57
CA HIS A 132 0.90 -19.85 -8.63
C HIS A 132 -0.25 -19.51 -7.68
N ALA A 133 0.10 -19.24 -6.44
CA ALA A 133 -0.80 -18.77 -5.39
C ALA A 133 -0.47 -17.32 -5.07
N THR A 134 -1.45 -16.43 -5.13
CA THR A 134 -1.35 -15.07 -4.58
C THR A 134 -1.82 -15.10 -3.14
N LEU A 135 -1.01 -14.56 -2.23
CA LEU A 135 -1.29 -14.49 -0.80
C LEU A 135 -1.40 -13.03 -0.39
N SER A 136 -2.58 -12.60 0.00
CA SER A 136 -2.84 -11.22 0.47
C SER A 136 -2.78 -11.19 2.00
N GLY A 137 -1.76 -10.57 2.59
CA GLY A 137 -1.54 -10.63 4.03
C GLY A 137 -2.27 -9.57 4.85
N THR A 138 -3.18 -9.99 5.74
CA THR A 138 -3.35 -9.42 7.09
C THR A 138 -3.50 -10.57 8.10
N ARG A 139 -2.41 -10.87 8.82
CA ARG A 139 -2.23 -11.83 9.95
C ARG A 139 -2.69 -13.29 9.80
N ASP A 140 -3.63 -13.63 8.94
CA ASP A 140 -4.00 -15.00 8.57
C ASP A 140 -3.79 -15.17 7.07
N SER A 141 -2.77 -15.93 6.68
CA SER A 141 -2.39 -16.17 5.28
C SER A 141 -3.45 -17.00 4.56
N VAL A 142 -4.52 -16.37 4.11
CA VAL A 142 -5.51 -16.95 3.20
C VAL A 142 -5.04 -16.66 1.78
N TYR A 143 -4.89 -17.71 0.96
CA TYR A 143 -4.69 -17.51 -0.48
C TYR A 143 -5.81 -16.62 -1.01
N SER A 144 -5.50 -15.56 -1.74
CA SER A 144 -6.50 -14.71 -2.37
C SER A 144 -6.85 -15.23 -3.77
N GLN A 145 -5.90 -15.91 -4.42
CA GLN A 145 -6.11 -16.54 -5.73
C GLN A 145 -5.11 -17.68 -5.96
N VAL A 146 -5.52 -18.70 -6.71
CA VAL A 146 -4.61 -19.72 -7.26
C VAL A 146 -4.89 -19.87 -8.75
N ALA A 147 -3.89 -19.62 -9.59
CA ALA A 147 -4.02 -19.65 -11.04
C ALA A 147 -2.74 -20.15 -11.72
N CYS A 148 -2.83 -20.69 -12.92
CA CYS A 148 -1.65 -21.01 -13.73
C CYS A 148 -1.41 -19.99 -14.85
N ASP A 149 -0.20 -19.98 -15.41
CA ASP A 149 0.16 -19.06 -16.51
C ASP A 149 -0.72 -19.20 -17.76
N ALA A 150 -1.37 -20.36 -17.94
CA ALA A 150 -2.31 -20.63 -19.03
C ALA A 150 -3.74 -20.14 -18.76
N GLY A 151 -4.00 -19.53 -17.59
CA GLY A 151 -5.29 -18.92 -17.24
C GLY A 151 -6.27 -19.84 -16.50
N HIS A 152 -5.89 -21.07 -16.14
CA HIS A 152 -6.74 -21.92 -15.31
C HIS A 152 -6.71 -21.43 -13.86
N THR A 153 -7.89 -21.27 -13.25
CA THR A 153 -8.03 -20.92 -11.84
C THR A 153 -8.44 -22.15 -11.03
N VAL A 154 -7.90 -22.29 -9.83
CA VAL A 154 -8.31 -23.34 -8.89
C VAL A 154 -9.28 -22.72 -7.89
N PRO A 155 -10.48 -23.31 -7.66
CA PRO A 155 -11.44 -22.76 -6.72
C PRO A 155 -11.00 -22.98 -5.25
N PRO A 156 -11.42 -22.11 -4.31
CA PRO A 156 -10.95 -22.14 -2.91
C PRO A 156 -11.05 -23.49 -2.20
N ARG A 157 -12.13 -24.23 -2.44
CA ARG A 157 -12.36 -25.58 -1.88
C ARG A 157 -11.28 -26.61 -2.26
N GLU A 158 -10.59 -26.40 -3.38
CA GLU A 158 -9.58 -27.32 -3.92
C GLU A 158 -8.15 -26.90 -3.51
N TRP A 159 -7.97 -25.75 -2.85
CA TRP A 159 -6.66 -25.28 -2.39
C TRP A 159 -6.06 -26.15 -1.30
N LEU A 160 -6.89 -26.79 -0.45
CA LEU A 160 -6.42 -27.73 0.59
C LEU A 160 -5.70 -28.96 0.00
N LEU A 161 -5.98 -29.31 -1.27
CA LEU A 161 -5.31 -30.40 -1.99
C LEU A 161 -3.96 -29.95 -2.59
N LEU A 162 -3.64 -28.66 -2.51
CA LEU A 162 -2.43 -28.05 -3.04
C LEU A 162 -1.40 -27.70 -1.95
N SER A 163 -1.85 -27.44 -0.72
CA SER A 163 -0.99 -27.04 0.42
C SER A 163 0.11 -28.05 0.77
N GLY A 164 -0.05 -29.33 0.42
CA GLY A 164 0.96 -30.38 0.63
C GLY A 164 2.13 -30.38 -0.36
N ARG A 165 2.04 -29.67 -1.50
CA ARG A 165 3.09 -29.65 -2.54
C ARG A 165 4.20 -28.63 -2.26
N THR A 166 3.87 -27.57 -1.53
CA THR A 166 4.79 -26.47 -1.20
C THR A 166 5.98 -26.92 -0.34
N ARG A 167 5.83 -28.00 0.45
CA ARG A 167 6.88 -28.52 1.33
C ARG A 167 7.96 -29.34 0.61
N GLN A 168 7.71 -29.80 -0.62
CA GLN A 168 8.64 -30.66 -1.35
C GLN A 168 9.68 -29.91 -2.18
N ASP A 169 9.46 -28.64 -2.50
CA ASP A 169 10.38 -27.86 -3.36
C ASP A 169 11.51 -27.20 -2.57
N THR A 170 11.28 -26.86 -1.30
CA THR A 170 12.34 -26.32 -0.41
C THR A 170 13.38 -27.37 0.01
N ASP A 171 13.07 -28.66 -0.08
CA ASP A 171 13.96 -29.75 0.35
C ASP A 171 14.92 -30.22 -0.76
N ARG A 172 14.76 -29.74 -2.00
CA ARG A 172 15.59 -30.15 -3.15
C ARG A 172 16.76 -29.22 -3.48
N THR A 173 16.82 -28.02 -2.88
CA THR A 173 17.92 -27.06 -3.14
C THR A 173 19.06 -27.17 -2.12
N GLY A 174 19.00 -28.11 -1.18
CA GLY A 174 19.94 -28.25 -0.06
C GLY A 174 20.84 -29.49 -0.06
N GLY A 175 20.99 -30.23 -1.17
CA GLY A 175 21.79 -31.46 -1.18
C GLY A 175 22.38 -31.81 -2.54
N GLY A 176 23.67 -31.53 -2.74
CA GLY A 176 24.41 -31.97 -3.92
C GLY A 176 25.84 -31.46 -3.98
N ALA A 177 26.71 -32.12 -3.20
CA ALA A 177 28.17 -32.31 -3.31
C ALA A 177 29.08 -31.13 -3.73
#